data_AF-A0A9X9XI31-F1
#
_entry.id   AF-A0A9X9XI31-F1
#
_cell.length_a   1.000
_cell.length_b   1.000
_cell.length_c   1.000
_cell.angle_alpha   90.00
_cell.angle_beta   90.00
_cell.angle_gamma   90.00
#
_symmetry.space_group_name_H-M   'P 1'
#
loop_
_entity.id
_entity.type
_entity.pdbx_description
1 polymer ?
#
loop_
_entity_poly.entity_id
_entity_poly.type
_entity_poly.pdbx_seq_one_letter_code
_entity_poly.pdbx_strand_id
1 'polypeptide(L)'
;MAPVWDVTVFTKNRDRLLGTEVASKFFAAVLADPEVKPLLPSAYFSVAGTLIEAWASMKSFRPKDGSGEALGPGRNGERDFHAEKRSDETHASTTDPDARLARKSNGQASKLCYAGHVVIENRHGLAVAATTTQETGIAERDAGEAMMAGLDRAARSTLGGYKTYDTRAFVRAMGDMGVTPHVTQHANGRRSAIDGRTTRHLGYAVSQRIRKRVEEVFGRRKEIRACAAPCCAGWSGSDGASRSASPPKPPSGCRSCWRRLPDWRRQQASTR
;
A
#
# COMPACT_ATOMS: atom_id res chain seq x y z
N MET A 1 20.75 27.71 16.05
CA MET A 1 20.26 26.32 16.05
C MET A 1 19.71 26.01 14.68
N ALA A 2 20.11 24.91 14.05
CA ALA A 2 19.42 24.46 12.84
C ALA A 2 17.96 24.11 13.20
N PRO A 3 16.99 24.40 12.32
CA PRO A 3 15.61 23.99 12.55
C PRO A 3 15.54 22.47 12.77
N VAL A 4 14.66 22.04 13.67
CA VAL A 4 14.50 20.62 14.05
C VAL A 4 14.25 19.72 12.84
N TRP A 5 13.64 20.27 11.79
CA TRP A 5 13.32 19.58 10.54
C TRP A 5 14.16 20.08 9.35
N ASP A 6 15.47 20.25 9.55
CA ASP A 6 16.42 20.44 8.45
C ASP A 6 16.88 19.10 7.84
N VAL A 7 17.19 19.08 6.54
CA VAL A 7 17.63 17.89 5.79
C VAL A 7 18.84 17.21 6.46
N THR A 8 19.74 18.01 7.03
CA THR A 8 20.93 17.53 7.73
C THR A 8 20.57 16.80 9.03
N VAL A 9 19.53 17.27 9.74
CA VAL A 9 19.05 16.67 10.99
C VAL A 9 18.31 15.36 10.70
N PHE A 10 17.50 15.32 9.63
CA PHE A 10 16.83 14.09 9.19
C PHE A 10 17.84 13.01 8.81
N THR A 11 18.88 13.36 8.04
CA THR A 11 19.90 12.40 7.60
C THR A 11 20.67 11.81 8.78
N LYS A 12 21.07 12.64 9.76
CA LYS A 12 21.76 12.19 10.98
C LYS A 12 20.90 11.28 11.86
N ASN A 13 19.59 11.50 11.88
CA ASN A 13 18.65 10.72 12.69
C ASN A 13 17.92 9.63 11.91
N ARG A 14 18.22 9.44 10.61
CA ARG A 14 17.47 8.56 9.72
C ARG A 14 17.34 7.15 10.30
N ASP A 15 18.45 6.54 10.70
CA ASP A 15 18.43 5.15 11.16
C ASP A 15 17.71 5.02 12.51
N ARG A 16 17.71 6.08 13.35
CA ARG A 16 16.89 6.13 14.56
C ARG A 16 15.41 6.32 14.24
N LEU A 17 15.07 7.16 13.27
CA LEU A 17 13.70 7.39 12.82
C LEU A 17 13.11 6.15 12.14
N LEU A 18 13.93 5.37 11.43
CA LEU A 18 13.53 4.14 10.76
C LEU A 18 13.58 2.91 11.67
N GLY A 19 14.56 2.84 12.57
CA GLY A 19 14.78 1.71 13.49
C GLY A 19 13.97 1.77 14.78
N THR A 20 13.15 2.80 14.97
CA THR A 20 12.24 2.93 16.11
C THR A 20 10.81 3.15 15.64
N GLU A 21 9.83 2.89 16.49
CA GLU A 21 8.41 3.07 16.18
C GLU A 21 7.95 4.54 16.13
N VAL A 22 8.87 5.50 15.94
CA VAL A 22 8.54 6.94 15.99
C VAL A 22 7.48 7.31 14.97
N ALA A 23 7.57 6.78 13.73
CA ALA A 23 6.57 7.06 12.70
C ALA A 23 5.18 6.53 13.10
N SER A 24 5.10 5.30 13.62
CA SER A 24 3.86 4.68 14.08
C SER A 24 3.25 5.42 15.27
N LYS A 25 4.08 5.80 16.25
CA LYS A 25 3.65 6.56 17.43
C LYS A 25 3.21 7.97 17.09
N PHE A 26 3.93 8.65 16.20
CA PHE A 26 3.56 9.96 15.69
C PHE A 26 2.20 9.89 14.98
N PHE A 27 2.01 8.92 14.10
CA PHE A 27 0.75 8.74 13.40
C PHE A 27 -0.42 8.44 14.35
N ALA A 28 -0.20 7.56 15.34
CA ALA A 28 -1.19 7.30 16.37
C ALA A 28 -1.54 8.56 17.18
N ALA A 29 -0.55 9.39 17.51
CA ALA A 29 -0.77 10.66 18.19
C ALA A 29 -1.59 11.64 17.34
N VAL A 30 -1.32 11.72 16.03
CA VAL A 30 -2.12 12.55 15.10
C VAL A 30 -3.57 12.07 15.01
N LEU A 31 -3.83 10.76 14.98
CA LEU A 31 -5.20 10.23 14.97
C LEU A 31 -5.93 10.45 16.31
N ALA A 32 -5.19 10.53 17.41
CA ALA A 32 -5.72 10.80 18.75
C ALA A 32 -5.94 12.28 19.03
N ASP A 33 -5.45 13.17 18.16
CA ASP A 33 -5.58 14.62 18.31
C ASP A 33 -7.06 15.04 18.41
N PRO A 34 -7.45 15.93 19.36
CA PRO A 34 -8.83 16.35 19.55
C PRO A 34 -9.50 16.95 18.30
N GLU A 35 -8.74 17.54 17.38
CA GLU A 35 -9.26 18.10 16.12
C GLU A 35 -9.47 17.01 15.06
N VAL A 36 -8.67 15.95 15.10
CA VAL A 36 -8.71 14.84 14.12
C VAL A 36 -9.70 13.75 14.54
N LYS A 37 -9.74 13.40 15.82
CA LYS A 37 -10.56 12.31 16.36
C LYS A 37 -12.05 12.39 15.96
N PRO A 38 -12.71 13.57 15.94
CA PRO A 38 -14.10 13.70 15.48
C PRO A 38 -14.30 13.35 14.00
N LEU A 39 -13.24 13.37 13.19
CA LEU A 39 -13.22 13.01 11.77
C LEU A 39 -13.01 11.50 11.55
N LEU A 40 -12.93 10.69 12.61
CA LEU A 40 -12.74 9.24 12.52
C LEU A 40 -13.98 8.48 12.99
N PRO A 41 -15.09 8.49 12.22
CA PRO A 41 -16.22 7.64 12.53
C PRO A 41 -15.80 6.18 12.57
N SER A 42 -16.02 5.56 13.72
CA SER A 42 -15.50 4.24 14.07
C SER A 42 -16.22 3.07 13.36
N ALA A 43 -17.03 3.32 12.32
CA ALA A 43 -17.99 2.34 11.79
C ALA A 43 -17.73 1.87 10.35
N TYR A 44 -17.04 2.63 9.50
CA TYR A 44 -16.96 2.33 8.07
C TYR A 44 -15.51 2.38 7.58
N PHE A 45 -14.97 1.22 7.23
CA PHE A 45 -13.57 1.10 6.82
C PHE A 45 -13.43 0.47 5.44
N SER A 46 -12.25 0.62 4.83
CA SER A 46 -11.85 -0.15 3.65
C SER A 46 -10.38 -0.56 3.74
N VAL A 47 -10.07 -1.78 3.30
CA VAL A 47 -8.70 -2.32 3.27
C VAL A 47 -8.21 -2.55 1.84
N ALA A 48 -6.93 -2.28 1.61
CA ALA A 48 -6.24 -2.63 0.38
C ALA A 48 -4.74 -2.87 0.61
N GLY A 49 -4.18 -3.72 -0.24
CA GLY A 49 -2.75 -3.95 -0.33
C GLY A 49 -2.13 -3.34 -1.59
N THR A 50 -0.82 -3.16 -1.56
CA THR A 50 0.00 -2.74 -2.69
C THR A 50 1.40 -3.35 -2.58
N LEU A 51 2.06 -3.57 -3.71
CA LEU A 51 3.45 -4.01 -3.70
C LEU A 51 4.40 -2.81 -3.51
N ILE A 52 5.33 -2.96 -2.58
CA ILE A 52 6.42 -2.03 -2.32
C ILE A 52 7.70 -2.65 -2.86
N GLU A 53 8.26 -2.08 -3.92
CA GLU A 53 9.54 -2.54 -4.47
C GLU A 53 10.64 -2.43 -3.42
N ALA A 54 11.34 -3.53 -3.18
CA ALA A 54 12.46 -3.60 -2.27
C ALA A 54 13.68 -2.87 -2.87
N TRP A 55 14.59 -2.40 -2.02
CA TRP A 55 15.89 -1.90 -2.47
C TRP A 55 16.84 -3.08 -2.73
N ALA A 56 16.44 -3.96 -3.63
CA ALA A 56 17.18 -5.16 -3.98
C ALA A 56 17.15 -5.37 -5.49
N SER A 57 18.31 -5.70 -6.05
CA SER A 57 18.42 -6.02 -7.48
C SER A 57 18.04 -7.49 -7.73
N MET A 58 17.46 -7.80 -8.89
CA MET A 58 17.30 -9.19 -9.32
C MET A 58 18.64 -9.94 -9.40
N LYS A 59 19.77 -9.25 -9.56
CA LYS A 59 21.11 -9.85 -9.48
C LYS A 59 21.46 -10.41 -8.10
N SER A 60 20.84 -9.86 -7.05
CA SER A 60 21.00 -10.36 -5.68
C SER A 60 20.16 -11.60 -5.40
N PHE A 61 19.16 -11.91 -6.24
CA PHE A 61 18.26 -13.04 -6.05
C PHE A 61 18.94 -14.33 -6.52
N ARG A 62 19.53 -15.07 -5.58
CA ARG A 62 20.41 -16.20 -5.85
C ARG A 62 19.84 -17.52 -5.32
N PRO A 63 20.22 -18.66 -5.92
CA PRO A 63 19.89 -19.98 -5.40
C PRO A 63 20.34 -20.14 -3.95
N LYS A 64 19.47 -20.68 -3.10
CA LYS A 64 19.77 -20.91 -1.68
C LYS A 64 20.75 -22.07 -1.45
N ASP A 65 20.84 -22.99 -2.40
CA ASP A 65 21.72 -24.17 -2.38
C ASP A 65 23.18 -23.83 -2.78
N GLY A 66 23.45 -22.59 -3.16
CA GLY A 66 24.79 -22.16 -3.58
C GLY A 66 25.19 -22.62 -4.98
N SER A 67 24.28 -23.22 -5.76
CA SER A 67 24.55 -23.71 -7.12
C SER A 67 24.73 -22.60 -8.17
N GLY A 68 24.50 -21.34 -7.79
CA GLY A 68 24.52 -20.21 -8.72
C GLY A 68 25.94 -19.82 -9.16
N GLU A 69 26.09 -19.55 -10.46
CA GLU A 69 27.32 -18.98 -11.02
C GLU A 69 27.74 -17.69 -10.29
N ALA A 70 29.05 -17.56 -10.07
CA ALA A 70 29.62 -16.35 -9.52
C ALA A 70 29.34 -15.17 -10.45
N LEU A 71 29.02 -13.99 -9.88
CA LEU A 71 28.92 -12.77 -10.68
C LEU A 71 30.26 -12.53 -11.39
N GLY A 72 30.19 -12.08 -12.65
CA GLY A 72 31.38 -11.61 -13.36
C GLY A 72 32.13 -10.52 -12.57
N PRO A 73 33.38 -10.22 -12.94
CA PRO A 73 34.23 -9.29 -12.19
C PRO A 73 33.56 -7.91 -12.04
N GLY A 74 33.74 -7.31 -10.85
CA GLY A 74 33.22 -5.98 -10.50
C GLY A 74 31.94 -5.98 -9.64
N ARG A 75 31.60 -4.81 -9.09
CA ARG A 75 30.47 -4.63 -8.15
C ARG A 75 29.10 -5.02 -8.75
N ASN A 76 28.97 -4.98 -10.08
CA ASN A 76 27.74 -5.25 -10.84
C ASN A 76 27.97 -6.26 -11.97
N GLY A 77 28.70 -7.35 -11.70
CA GLY A 77 28.98 -8.42 -12.66
C GLY A 77 27.78 -8.79 -13.54
N GLU A 78 28.04 -9.00 -14.83
CA GLU A 78 27.04 -9.44 -15.79
C GLU A 78 26.57 -10.85 -15.42
N ARG A 79 25.27 -11.11 -15.61
CA ARG A 79 24.68 -12.41 -15.37
C ARG A 79 23.50 -12.57 -16.32
N ASP A 80 23.44 -13.71 -16.99
CA ASP A 80 22.29 -14.05 -17.81
C ASP A 80 21.17 -14.59 -16.90
N PHE A 81 19.95 -14.12 -17.14
CA PHE A 81 18.76 -14.53 -16.41
C PHE A 81 17.81 -15.38 -17.27
N HIS A 82 18.10 -15.55 -18.56
CA HIS A 82 17.29 -16.28 -19.51
C HIS A 82 17.23 -17.79 -19.19
N ALA A 83 16.08 -18.41 -19.51
CA ALA A 83 15.75 -19.83 -19.30
C ALA A 83 15.73 -20.36 -17.85
N GLU A 84 16.18 -19.59 -16.85
CA GLU A 84 16.18 -20.03 -15.44
C GLU A 84 14.87 -19.63 -14.74
N LYS A 85 14.15 -20.64 -14.21
CA LYS A 85 12.95 -20.41 -13.39
C LYS A 85 13.37 -20.08 -11.96
N ARG A 86 12.95 -18.91 -11.46
CA ARG A 86 13.22 -18.47 -10.09
C ARG A 86 11.94 -18.38 -9.29
N SER A 87 12.00 -18.81 -8.03
CA SER A 87 10.91 -18.73 -7.05
C SER A 87 11.48 -18.42 -5.67
N ASP A 88 10.65 -17.89 -4.78
CA ASP A 88 11.04 -17.64 -3.39
C ASP A 88 11.37 -18.94 -2.61
N GLU A 89 10.96 -20.10 -3.11
CA GLU A 89 11.35 -21.40 -2.55
C GLU A 89 12.83 -21.67 -2.81
N THR A 90 13.26 -21.49 -4.07
CA THR A 90 14.59 -21.86 -4.57
C THR A 90 15.62 -20.75 -4.42
N HIS A 91 15.19 -19.49 -4.40
CA HIS A 91 16.05 -18.32 -4.43
C HIS A 91 15.74 -17.36 -3.28
N ALA A 92 16.73 -16.58 -2.87
CA ALA A 92 16.59 -15.48 -1.93
C ALA A 92 17.52 -14.32 -2.31
N SER A 93 17.15 -13.09 -1.95
CA SER A 93 18.04 -11.95 -2.16
C SER A 93 19.15 -11.96 -1.11
N THR A 94 20.39 -11.82 -1.57
CA THR A 94 21.56 -11.69 -0.68
C THR A 94 21.67 -10.32 -0.02
N THR A 95 21.00 -9.29 -0.57
CA THR A 95 21.02 -7.92 -0.03
C THR A 95 19.81 -7.64 0.87
N ASP A 96 18.70 -8.33 0.63
CA ASP A 96 17.47 -8.19 1.40
C ASP A 96 16.74 -9.56 1.48
N PRO A 97 17.08 -10.40 2.48
CA PRO A 97 16.55 -11.77 2.59
C PRO A 97 15.03 -11.85 2.76
N ASP A 98 14.38 -10.76 3.17
CA ASP A 98 12.95 -10.70 3.44
C ASP A 98 12.13 -10.29 2.22
N ALA A 99 12.77 -9.71 1.19
CA ALA A 99 12.12 -9.41 -0.05
C ALA A 99 11.63 -10.68 -0.77
N ARG A 100 10.44 -10.61 -1.37
CA ARG A 100 9.79 -11.72 -2.07
C ARG A 100 9.55 -11.38 -3.52
N LEU A 101 9.63 -12.37 -4.39
CA LEU A 101 9.43 -12.21 -5.82
C LEU A 101 7.93 -12.14 -6.15
N ALA A 102 7.44 -10.94 -6.44
CA ALA A 102 6.04 -10.69 -6.70
C ALA A 102 5.83 -9.96 -8.03
N ARG A 103 4.67 -10.18 -8.65
CA ARG A 103 4.21 -9.42 -9.82
C ARG A 103 2.80 -8.88 -9.59
N LYS A 104 2.54 -7.68 -10.07
CA LYS A 104 1.24 -7.02 -9.87
C LYS A 104 0.11 -7.65 -10.69
N SER A 105 0.41 -8.14 -11.89
CA SER A 105 -0.55 -8.80 -12.77
C SER A 105 0.15 -9.77 -13.71
N ASN A 106 -0.64 -10.61 -14.37
CA ASN A 106 -0.14 -11.42 -15.48
C ASN A 106 0.41 -10.49 -16.57
N GLY A 107 1.59 -10.82 -17.12
CA GLY A 107 2.28 -10.03 -18.14
C GLY A 107 3.12 -8.86 -17.63
N GLN A 108 3.12 -8.57 -16.32
CA GLN A 108 4.05 -7.60 -15.72
C GLN A 108 5.30 -8.31 -15.20
N ALA A 109 6.44 -7.63 -15.26
CA ALA A 109 7.70 -8.13 -14.73
C ALA A 109 7.59 -8.41 -13.22
N SER A 110 8.13 -9.54 -12.79
CA SER A 110 8.30 -9.85 -11.37
C SER A 110 9.41 -8.98 -10.78
N LYS A 111 9.20 -8.50 -9.56
CA LYS A 111 10.15 -7.68 -8.82
C LYS A 111 10.28 -8.20 -7.39
N LEU A 112 11.41 -7.92 -6.76
CA LEU A 112 11.57 -8.13 -5.32
C LEU A 112 10.78 -7.05 -4.59
N CYS A 113 9.83 -7.48 -3.77
CA CYS A 113 8.85 -6.61 -3.15
C CYS A 113 8.53 -7.04 -1.71
N TYR A 114 8.00 -6.09 -0.97
CA TYR A 114 7.19 -6.28 0.22
C TYR A 114 5.72 -6.02 -0.11
N ALA A 115 4.83 -6.48 0.75
CA ALA A 115 3.41 -6.19 0.70
C ALA A 115 3.09 -5.06 1.68
N GLY A 116 2.67 -3.90 1.17
CA GLY A 116 2.19 -2.79 1.98
C GLY A 116 0.68 -2.80 2.06
N HIS A 117 0.13 -2.64 3.26
CA HIS A 117 -1.30 -2.72 3.52
C HIS A 117 -1.78 -1.45 4.22
N VAL A 118 -3.02 -1.04 3.93
CA VAL A 118 -3.64 0.12 4.56
C VAL A 118 -5.12 -0.14 4.83
N VAL A 119 -5.59 0.31 6.00
CA VAL A 119 -7.00 0.48 6.31
C VAL A 119 -7.30 1.97 6.33
N ILE A 120 -8.38 2.37 5.65
CA ILE A 120 -8.89 3.73 5.64
C ILE A 120 -10.25 3.82 6.32
N GLU A 121 -10.53 4.93 6.98
CA GLU A 121 -11.87 5.36 7.36
C GLU A 121 -12.56 5.96 6.12
N ASN A 122 -13.79 5.55 5.85
CA ASN A 122 -14.48 5.80 4.59
C ASN A 122 -15.05 7.21 4.45
N ARG A 123 -15.54 7.84 5.53
CA ARG A 123 -16.21 9.15 5.50
C ARG A 123 -15.25 10.27 5.10
N HIS A 124 -14.07 10.30 5.70
CA HIS A 124 -13.06 11.33 5.49
C HIS A 124 -11.86 10.85 4.65
N GLY A 125 -11.75 9.54 4.38
CA GLY A 125 -10.68 8.98 3.56
C GLY A 125 -9.32 9.01 4.26
N LEU A 126 -9.31 8.98 5.59
CA LEU A 126 -8.10 9.00 6.40
C LEU A 126 -7.57 7.59 6.55
N ALA A 127 -6.25 7.40 6.37
CA ALA A 127 -5.60 6.17 6.79
C ALA A 127 -5.71 6.07 8.32
N VAL A 128 -6.03 4.87 8.83
CA VAL A 128 -6.17 4.62 10.26
C VAL A 128 -5.29 3.47 10.74
N ALA A 129 -4.86 2.62 9.82
CA ALA A 129 -3.82 1.62 10.06
C ALA A 129 -3.03 1.40 8.78
N ALA A 130 -1.74 1.14 8.91
CA ALA A 130 -0.89 0.72 7.82
C ALA A 130 0.19 -0.22 8.36
N THR A 131 0.55 -1.23 7.57
CA THR A 131 1.63 -2.14 7.90
C THR A 131 2.32 -2.66 6.65
N THR A 132 3.53 -3.17 6.80
CA THR A 132 4.29 -3.82 5.72
C THR A 132 4.62 -5.24 6.15
N THR A 133 4.40 -6.21 5.28
CA THR A 133 4.69 -7.62 5.51
C THR A 133 5.47 -8.19 4.33
N GLN A 134 6.00 -9.39 4.51
CA GLN A 134 6.46 -10.20 3.37
C GLN A 134 5.26 -10.58 2.50
N GLU A 135 5.49 -10.73 1.20
CA GLU A 135 4.46 -11.18 0.26
C GLU A 135 4.40 -12.71 0.24
N THR A 136 3.32 -13.28 0.80
CA THR A 136 3.10 -14.73 0.92
C THR A 136 1.85 -15.20 0.17
N GLY A 137 1.18 -14.32 -0.58
CA GLY A 137 -0.09 -14.57 -1.27
C GLY A 137 -1.34 -14.56 -0.36
N ILE A 138 -1.17 -14.70 0.95
CA ILE A 138 -2.23 -14.50 1.96
C ILE A 138 -2.01 -13.24 2.82
N ALA A 139 -0.81 -12.65 2.74
CA ALA A 139 -0.38 -11.48 3.48
C ALA A 139 -1.41 -10.34 3.56
N GLU A 140 -2.09 -10.02 2.45
CA GLU A 140 -3.15 -9.00 2.42
C GLU A 140 -4.28 -9.29 3.43
N ARG A 141 -4.69 -10.55 3.54
CA ARG A 141 -5.80 -10.95 4.40
C ARG A 141 -5.39 -10.96 5.86
N ASP A 142 -4.23 -11.52 6.16
CA ASP A 142 -3.69 -11.61 7.52
C ASP A 142 -3.42 -10.20 8.08
N ALA A 143 -2.84 -9.31 7.26
CA ALA A 143 -2.63 -7.92 7.62
C ALA A 143 -3.95 -7.17 7.79
N GLY A 144 -4.93 -7.40 6.92
CA GLY A 144 -6.27 -6.80 7.03
C GLY A 144 -6.98 -7.21 8.32
N GLU A 145 -6.88 -8.49 8.70
CA GLU A 145 -7.40 -9.01 9.96
C GLU A 145 -6.72 -8.38 11.17
N ALA A 146 -5.39 -8.43 11.22
CA ALA A 146 -4.61 -7.86 12.32
C ALA A 146 -4.84 -6.36 12.49
N MET A 147 -4.88 -5.60 11.39
CA MET A 147 -5.17 -4.16 11.45
C MET A 147 -6.57 -3.89 11.98
N MET A 148 -7.60 -4.64 11.52
CA MET A 148 -8.97 -4.44 12.02
C MET A 148 -9.16 -4.83 13.49
N ALA A 149 -8.40 -5.83 13.97
CA ALA A 149 -8.42 -6.23 15.37
C ALA A 149 -7.83 -5.14 16.28
N GLY A 150 -6.82 -4.39 15.80
CA GLY A 150 -6.14 -3.34 16.56
C GLY A 150 -6.82 -1.96 16.55
N LEU A 151 -7.89 -1.77 15.77
CA LEU A 151 -8.57 -0.47 15.67
C LEU A 151 -9.56 -0.26 16.83
N ASP A 152 -9.56 0.95 17.38
CA ASP A 152 -10.70 1.45 18.18
C ASP A 152 -11.89 1.73 17.24
N ARG A 153 -12.83 0.78 17.20
CA ARG A 153 -13.94 0.77 16.27
C ARG A 153 -15.26 0.50 16.98
N ALA A 154 -16.35 0.94 16.36
CA ALA A 154 -17.69 0.61 16.81
C ALA A 154 -17.91 -0.91 16.81
N ALA A 155 -18.74 -1.37 17.76
CA ALA A 155 -19.13 -2.77 17.87
C ALA A 155 -19.75 -3.31 16.57
N ARG A 156 -20.51 -2.48 15.85
CA ARG A 156 -21.04 -2.79 14.51
C ARG A 156 -20.33 -1.92 13.48
N SER A 157 -19.25 -2.47 12.92
CA SER A 157 -18.47 -1.80 11.88
C SER A 157 -18.48 -2.62 10.58
N THR A 158 -18.04 -1.99 9.49
CA THR A 158 -18.00 -2.62 8.16
C THR A 158 -16.63 -2.45 7.55
N LEU A 159 -16.20 -3.45 6.78
CA LEU A 159 -14.92 -3.41 6.08
C LEU A 159 -15.10 -3.65 4.59
N GLY A 160 -14.87 -2.62 3.78
CA GLY A 160 -14.81 -2.71 2.33
C GLY A 160 -13.51 -3.36 1.86
N GLY A 161 -13.59 -4.23 0.85
CA GLY A 161 -12.40 -4.90 0.32
C GLY A 161 -12.52 -5.31 -1.14
N TYR A 162 -11.36 -5.51 -1.78
CA TYR A 162 -11.32 -6.11 -3.11
C TYR A 162 -11.78 -7.58 -3.06
N LYS A 163 -12.02 -8.13 -4.24
CA LYS A 163 -12.48 -9.51 -4.42
C LYS A 163 -11.53 -10.55 -3.84
N THR A 164 -10.23 -10.24 -3.75
CA THR A 164 -9.22 -11.12 -3.14
C THR A 164 -9.51 -11.46 -1.67
N TYR A 165 -10.26 -10.61 -0.97
CA TYR A 165 -10.65 -10.82 0.43
C TYR A 165 -11.90 -11.70 0.59
N ASP A 166 -12.63 -12.01 -0.48
CA ASP A 166 -13.85 -12.84 -0.48
C ASP A 166 -13.50 -14.34 -0.31
N THR A 167 -13.01 -14.68 0.88
CA THR A 167 -12.67 -16.04 1.31
C THR A 167 -13.41 -16.39 2.59
N ARG A 168 -13.72 -17.67 2.79
CA ARG A 168 -14.46 -18.14 3.98
C ARG A 168 -13.72 -17.82 5.27
N ALA A 169 -12.40 -17.99 5.30
CA ALA A 169 -11.57 -17.71 6.46
C ALA A 169 -11.66 -16.23 6.86
N PHE A 170 -11.42 -15.32 5.89
CA PHE A 170 -11.48 -13.88 6.15
C PHE A 170 -12.88 -13.40 6.55
N VAL A 171 -13.93 -13.87 5.85
CA VAL A 171 -15.32 -13.51 6.18
C VAL A 171 -15.70 -13.99 7.59
N ARG A 172 -15.23 -15.18 7.99
CA ARG A 172 -15.43 -15.71 9.34
C ARG A 172 -14.69 -14.86 10.38
N ALA A 173 -13.41 -14.56 10.15
CA ALA A 173 -12.63 -13.74 11.07
C ALA A 173 -13.25 -12.34 11.30
N MET A 174 -13.76 -11.71 10.23
CA MET A 174 -14.51 -10.45 10.35
C MET A 174 -15.78 -10.64 11.21
N GLY A 175 -16.54 -11.70 10.96
CA GLY A 175 -17.75 -12.03 11.71
C GLY A 175 -17.49 -12.26 13.21
N ASP A 176 -16.43 -13.01 13.53
CA ASP A 176 -16.00 -13.30 14.90
C ASP A 176 -15.61 -12.00 15.65
N MET A 177 -15.15 -10.98 14.92
CA MET A 177 -14.87 -9.64 15.43
C MET A 177 -16.10 -8.71 15.47
N GLY A 178 -17.26 -9.11 14.96
CA GLY A 178 -18.43 -8.21 14.82
C GLY A 178 -18.30 -7.19 13.68
N VAL A 179 -17.39 -7.43 12.73
CA VAL A 179 -17.21 -6.64 11.51
C VAL A 179 -18.01 -7.26 10.37
N THR A 180 -18.80 -6.45 9.66
CA THR A 180 -19.50 -6.91 8.46
C THR A 180 -18.61 -6.76 7.22
N PRO A 181 -18.20 -7.86 6.56
CA PRO A 181 -17.30 -7.78 5.41
C PRO A 181 -18.05 -7.32 4.15
N HIS A 182 -17.81 -6.08 3.73
CA HIS A 182 -18.25 -5.53 2.45
C HIS A 182 -17.22 -5.80 1.35
N VAL A 183 -16.84 -7.07 1.19
CA VAL A 183 -15.89 -7.52 0.16
C VAL A 183 -16.61 -7.68 -1.18
N THR A 184 -15.90 -7.47 -2.29
CA THR A 184 -16.50 -7.63 -3.62
C THR A 184 -16.74 -9.11 -3.94
N GLN A 185 -17.99 -9.50 -4.26
CA GLN A 185 -18.34 -10.89 -4.54
C GLN A 185 -17.61 -11.49 -5.76
N HIS A 186 -17.27 -12.78 -5.65
CA HIS A 186 -17.04 -13.63 -6.82
C HIS A 186 -18.34 -13.90 -7.59
N ALA A 187 -18.47 -13.31 -8.78
CA ALA A 187 -19.62 -13.52 -9.68
C ALA A 187 -19.45 -14.67 -10.69
N ASN A 188 -18.21 -15.05 -11.03
CA ASN A 188 -17.93 -16.01 -12.11
C ASN A 188 -17.00 -17.14 -11.63
N GLY A 189 -17.36 -18.39 -11.93
CA GLY A 189 -16.49 -19.58 -11.79
C GLY A 189 -16.19 -20.05 -10.35
N ARG A 190 -16.63 -19.32 -9.32
CA ARG A 190 -16.43 -19.68 -7.91
C ARG A 190 -17.56 -19.10 -7.05
N ARG A 191 -18.02 -19.86 -6.04
CA ARG A 191 -18.96 -19.37 -5.02
C ARG A 191 -18.30 -18.31 -4.13
N SER A 192 -18.98 -17.17 -3.96
CA SER A 192 -18.61 -16.11 -3.01
C SER A 192 -18.74 -16.60 -1.56
N ALA A 193 -17.92 -16.06 -0.65
CA ALA A 193 -17.99 -16.37 0.77
C ALA A 193 -19.04 -15.51 1.50
N ILE A 194 -19.36 -14.33 0.97
CA ILE A 194 -20.50 -13.52 1.42
C ILE A 194 -21.76 -13.83 0.59
N ASP A 195 -22.93 -13.68 1.21
CA ASP A 195 -24.22 -13.99 0.60
C ASP A 195 -25.18 -12.78 0.58
N GLY A 196 -26.41 -13.02 0.14
CA GLY A 196 -27.46 -12.00 0.02
C GLY A 196 -27.80 -11.28 1.33
N ARG A 197 -27.49 -11.85 2.50
CA ARG A 197 -27.71 -11.20 3.80
C ARG A 197 -26.81 -9.97 3.96
N THR A 198 -25.60 -10.00 3.38
CA THR A 198 -24.70 -8.85 3.37
C THR A 198 -25.00 -7.92 2.21
N THR A 199 -25.21 -8.46 1.00
CA THR A 199 -25.24 -7.64 -0.22
C THR A 199 -26.58 -6.95 -0.49
N ARG A 200 -27.68 -7.39 0.13
CA ARG A 200 -29.00 -6.75 -0.03
C ARG A 200 -29.09 -5.34 0.55
N HIS A 201 -28.19 -4.96 1.45
CA HIS A 201 -28.27 -3.69 2.17
C HIS A 201 -27.63 -2.56 1.35
N LEU A 202 -28.26 -1.38 1.36
CA LEU A 202 -27.74 -0.18 0.70
C LEU A 202 -26.32 0.18 1.17
N GLY A 203 -26.00 -0.09 2.45
CA GLY A 203 -24.66 0.12 3.02
C GLY A 203 -23.56 -0.64 2.27
N TYR A 204 -23.84 -1.85 1.79
CA TYR A 204 -22.89 -2.62 0.98
C TYR A 204 -22.62 -1.91 -0.36
N ALA A 205 -23.68 -1.47 -1.06
CA ALA A 205 -23.53 -0.75 -2.33
C ALA A 205 -22.76 0.57 -2.17
N VAL A 206 -22.99 1.30 -1.08
CA VAL A 206 -22.25 2.53 -0.74
C VAL A 206 -20.78 2.22 -0.45
N SER A 207 -20.51 1.22 0.40
CA SER A 207 -19.13 0.81 0.74
C SER A 207 -18.34 0.40 -0.50
N GLN A 208 -18.94 -0.33 -1.43
CA GLN A 208 -18.32 -0.73 -2.70
C GLN A 208 -17.94 0.46 -3.60
N ARG A 209 -18.65 1.60 -3.49
CA ARG A 209 -18.29 2.84 -4.18
C ARG A 209 -17.16 3.57 -3.45
N ILE A 210 -17.30 3.72 -2.12
CA ILE A 210 -16.37 4.51 -1.30
C ILE A 210 -15.00 3.84 -1.16
N ARG A 211 -14.93 2.50 -1.12
CA ARG A 211 -13.65 1.78 -0.94
C ARG A 211 -12.57 2.16 -1.94
N LYS A 212 -12.95 2.65 -3.13
CA LYS A 212 -12.03 3.15 -4.16
C LYS A 212 -11.20 4.35 -3.69
N ARG A 213 -11.62 5.07 -2.65
CA ARG A 213 -10.83 6.14 -2.02
C ARG A 213 -9.48 5.67 -1.48
N VAL A 214 -9.32 4.38 -1.20
CA VAL A 214 -8.03 3.81 -0.79
C VAL A 214 -6.94 4.01 -1.86
N GLU A 215 -7.34 4.10 -3.13
CA GLU A 215 -6.44 4.38 -4.24
C GLU A 215 -5.87 5.81 -4.17
N GLU A 216 -6.59 6.77 -3.55
CA GLU A 216 -6.09 8.13 -3.35
C GLU A 216 -4.94 8.16 -2.35
N VAL A 217 -4.99 7.34 -1.29
CA VAL A 217 -3.89 7.21 -0.32
C VAL A 217 -2.63 6.68 -1.02
N PHE A 218 -2.79 5.65 -1.85
CA PHE A 218 -1.68 5.15 -2.67
C PHE A 218 -1.24 6.15 -3.76
N GLY A 219 -2.15 6.97 -4.29
CA GLY A 219 -1.85 8.05 -5.24
C GLY A 219 -0.96 9.13 -4.61
N ARG A 220 -1.35 9.67 -3.45
CA ARG A 220 -0.58 10.68 -2.70
C ARG A 220 0.81 10.19 -2.34
N ARG A 221 0.96 8.90 -1.96
CA ARG A 221 2.28 8.28 -1.73
C ARG A 221 3.19 8.39 -2.97
N LYS A 222 2.65 8.18 -4.18
CA LYS A 222 3.44 8.26 -5.42
C LYS A 222 3.87 9.69 -5.73
N GLU A 223 3.06 10.69 -5.41
CA GLU A 223 3.42 12.11 -5.54
C GLU A 223 4.54 12.51 -4.57
N ILE A 224 4.50 12.04 -3.33
CA ILE A 224 5.57 12.27 -2.34
C ILE A 224 6.90 11.62 -2.80
N ARG A 225 6.85 10.45 -3.44
CA ARG A 225 8.04 9.82 -4.04
C ARG A 225 8.66 10.69 -5.14
N ALA A 226 7.86 11.42 -5.92
CA ALA A 226 8.36 12.34 -6.95
C ALA A 226 9.05 13.57 -6.32
N CYS A 227 8.57 14.05 -5.17
CA CYS A 227 9.21 15.13 -4.42
C CYS A 227 10.51 14.70 -3.70
N ALA A 228 10.66 13.42 -3.34
CA ALA A 228 11.85 12.89 -2.67
C ALA A 228 12.99 12.47 -3.64
N ALA A 229 12.69 12.31 -4.94
CA ALA A 229 13.65 11.89 -5.96
C ALA A 229 14.78 12.89 -6.30
N PRO A 230 14.69 14.23 -6.10
CA PRO A 230 15.76 15.13 -6.58
C PRO A 230 17.02 15.16 -5.69
N CYS A 231 16.98 14.69 -4.45
CA CYS A 231 18.04 14.99 -3.47
C CYS A 231 19.29 14.08 -3.50
N CYS A 232 19.40 13.12 -4.41
CA CYS A 232 20.57 12.21 -4.44
C CYS A 232 21.26 12.05 -5.81
N ALA A 233 20.82 12.76 -6.85
CA ALA A 233 21.50 12.78 -8.14
C ALA A 233 22.33 14.06 -8.25
N GLY A 234 23.50 14.09 -7.60
CA GLY A 234 24.33 15.30 -7.58
C GLY A 234 25.73 15.08 -7.05
N TRP A 235 26.42 14.01 -7.45
CA TRP A 235 27.87 13.96 -7.31
C TRP A 235 28.53 13.06 -8.37
N SER A 236 28.85 13.69 -9.50
CA SER A 236 30.01 13.36 -10.33
C SER A 236 30.36 14.65 -11.08
N GLY A 237 31.44 15.31 -10.68
CA GLY A 237 31.93 16.51 -11.33
C GLY A 237 32.52 16.18 -12.71
N SER A 238 32.29 17.09 -13.66
CA SER A 238 33.19 17.55 -14.74
C SER A 238 32.38 18.47 -15.65
N ASP A 239 32.70 19.76 -15.63
CA ASP A 239 32.64 20.80 -16.67
C ASP A 239 31.54 20.78 -17.76
N GLY A 240 30.92 21.95 -17.96
CA GLY A 240 30.28 22.31 -19.23
C GLY A 240 28.93 22.99 -19.09
N ALA A 241 28.89 24.30 -19.31
CA ALA A 241 27.69 25.13 -19.26
C ALA A 241 26.62 24.73 -20.29
N SER A 242 25.35 24.73 -19.88
CA SER A 242 24.27 25.47 -20.58
C SER A 242 22.98 25.44 -19.77
N ARG A 243 22.42 26.62 -19.55
CA ARG A 243 21.11 26.85 -18.93
C ARG A 243 20.03 26.65 -20.00
N SER A 244 19.16 25.66 -19.85
CA SER A 244 17.74 25.73 -20.24
C SER A 244 17.07 24.36 -20.07
N ALA A 245 16.22 24.21 -19.07
CA ALA A 245 15.23 23.14 -19.04
C ALA A 245 14.03 23.62 -18.24
N SER A 246 12.96 24.00 -18.94
CA SER A 246 11.65 24.26 -18.36
C SER A 246 11.15 23.02 -17.60
N PRO A 247 10.39 23.19 -16.49
CA PRO A 247 9.88 22.06 -15.73
C PRO A 247 8.92 21.20 -16.60
N PRO A 248 8.94 19.87 -16.45
CA PRO A 248 8.07 18.98 -17.22
C PRO A 248 6.60 19.23 -16.91
N LYS A 249 5.77 19.35 -17.96
CA LYS A 249 4.31 19.48 -17.81
C LYS A 249 3.70 18.19 -17.26
N PRO A 250 2.73 18.26 -16.33
CA PRO A 250 2.04 17.08 -15.81
C PRO A 250 1.18 16.42 -16.90
N PRO A 251 1.01 15.07 -16.86
CA PRO A 251 0.23 14.34 -17.86
C PRO A 251 -1.26 14.74 -17.83
N SER A 252 -1.81 14.98 -19.02
CA SER A 252 -3.13 15.57 -19.31
C SER A 252 -4.35 14.65 -19.06
N GLY A 253 -4.20 13.57 -18.30
CA GLY A 253 -5.19 12.48 -18.27
C GLY A 253 -6.30 12.54 -17.21
N CYS A 254 -6.27 13.43 -16.22
CA CYS A 254 -7.15 13.30 -15.03
C CYS A 254 -8.23 14.38 -14.83
N ARG A 255 -8.31 15.41 -15.68
CA ARG A 255 -9.30 16.50 -15.49
C ARG A 255 -10.70 16.18 -16.04
N SER A 256 -10.87 15.18 -16.90
CA SER A 256 -12.15 14.89 -17.57
C SER A 256 -13.10 13.97 -16.78
N CYS A 257 -12.61 13.19 -15.81
CA CYS A 257 -13.46 12.32 -14.98
C CYS A 257 -14.24 13.08 -13.89
N TRP A 258 -13.76 14.25 -13.48
CA TRP A 258 -14.32 15.03 -12.37
C TRP A 258 -15.65 15.72 -12.69
N ARG A 259 -15.97 15.98 -13.97
CA ARG A 259 -17.21 16.70 -14.36
C ARG A 259 -18.46 15.82 -14.47
N ARG A 260 -18.37 14.50 -14.25
CA ARG A 260 -19.50 13.55 -14.43
C ARG A 260 -19.90 12.77 -13.16
N LEU A 261 -19.46 13.20 -11.98
CA LEU A 261 -19.97 12.64 -10.72
C LEU A 261 -21.06 13.58 -10.17
N PRO A 262 -22.28 13.10 -9.90
CA PRO A 262 -23.30 13.89 -9.23
C PRO A 262 -22.80 14.38 -7.88
N ASP A 263 -23.05 15.66 -7.61
CA ASP A 263 -22.71 16.38 -6.39
C ASP A 263 -23.46 15.77 -5.17
N TRP A 264 -22.87 14.73 -4.59
CA TRP A 264 -23.46 13.93 -3.52
C TRP A 264 -23.73 14.72 -2.22
N ARG A 265 -23.14 15.92 -2.08
CA ARG A 265 -23.40 16.84 -0.96
C ARG A 265 -24.87 17.29 -0.89
N ARG A 266 -25.62 17.24 -2.00
CA ARG A 266 -27.05 17.63 -2.03
C ARG A 266 -28.03 16.55 -1.55
N GLN A 267 -27.62 15.27 -1.47
CA GLN A 267 -28.55 14.17 -1.11
C GLN A 267 -28.62 13.85 0.39
N GLN A 268 -27.78 14.46 1.23
CA GLN A 268 -27.88 14.31 2.70
C GLN A 268 -28.76 15.39 3.36
N ALA A 269 -29.27 16.37 2.61
CA ALA A 269 -30.08 17.46 3.14
C ALA A 269 -31.60 17.19 3.17
N SER A 270 -32.09 16.05 2.66
CA SER A 270 -33.54 15.74 2.59
C SER A 270 -34.00 14.57 3.46
N THR A 271 -33.23 14.21 4.49
CA THR A 271 -33.68 13.29 5.55
C THR A 271 -33.52 13.95 6.92
N ARG A 272 -34.39 14.93 7.15
CA ARG A 272 -34.92 15.31 8.45
C ARG A 272 -36.43 15.43 8.30
#